data_AF-A0A9P1DYI2-F1
#
_entry.id   AF-A0A9P1DYI2-F1
#
_cell.length_a   1.000
_cell.length_b   1.000
_cell.length_c   1.000
_cell.angle_alpha   90.00
_cell.angle_beta   90.00
_cell.angle_gamma   90.00
#
_symmetry.space_group_name_H-M   'P 1'
#
loop_
_entity.id
_entity.type
_entity.pdbx_description
1 polymer ?
#
loop_
_entity_poly.entity_id
_entity_poly.type
_entity_poly.pdbx_seq_one_letter_code
_entity_poly.pdbx_strand_id
1 'polypeptide(L)'
;MHTEKNMVDNIFNTVMDFKGKTKDGLASQKDMTIWCDRPELSVDLEYKGNNIPKAVYKVTEAQKESILQWLVSLKFPDGYCSNLSRCVDMDKLATTSSIKTHNAHVIMQRLLPIALKEMLPEHVWSCITEISLLFQSICSSVLDAASLQRLEESVPMLMCNLEKIMPPSFFDGMEHLVIFLPYEALNGGPVFYRWMYKFERFLGELKKKVTNKAHVEASICQAYLQQEISTFSSFYFEREVITRRKRPARNDDIGEDLYENVVFIFNYPSRGKGDATNRYIVGKELQIAYTYMLINCPKILPLYQ
;
A
#
# COMPACT_ATOMS: atom_id res chain seq x y z
N MET A 1 4.30 8.24 -5.20
CA MET A 1 3.19 7.32 -5.59
C MET A 1 3.65 6.23 -6.54
N HIS A 2 4.07 6.53 -7.77
CA HIS A 2 4.46 5.47 -8.72
C HIS A 2 5.75 4.76 -8.31
N THR A 3 6.75 5.49 -7.83
CA THR A 3 7.99 4.92 -7.26
C THR A 3 7.68 3.92 -6.14
N GLU A 4 6.87 4.33 -5.16
CA GLU A 4 6.44 3.44 -4.06
C GLU A 4 5.71 2.19 -4.56
N LYS A 5 4.77 2.35 -5.51
CA LYS A 5 4.08 1.20 -6.10
C LYS A 5 5.06 0.26 -6.82
N ASN A 6 6.00 0.78 -7.60
CA ASN A 6 6.97 -0.03 -8.32
C ASN A 6 7.86 -0.80 -7.35
N MET A 7 8.34 -0.14 -6.28
CA MET A 7 9.07 -0.80 -5.20
C MET A 7 8.26 -1.94 -4.59
N VAL A 8 6.98 -1.72 -4.26
CA VAL A 8 6.12 -2.78 -3.71
C VAL A 8 5.94 -3.93 -4.69
N ASP A 9 5.57 -3.63 -5.94
CA ASP A 9 5.36 -4.66 -6.95
C ASP A 9 6.65 -5.47 -7.16
N ASN A 10 7.80 -4.81 -7.27
CA ASN A 10 9.08 -5.47 -7.50
C ASN A 10 9.54 -6.29 -6.29
N ILE A 11 9.43 -5.78 -5.06
CA ILE A 11 9.77 -6.55 -3.85
C ILE A 11 8.81 -7.74 -3.73
N PHE A 12 7.51 -7.49 -3.79
CA PHE A 12 6.51 -8.52 -3.54
C PHE A 12 6.55 -9.61 -4.61
N ASN A 13 6.63 -9.24 -5.90
CA ASN A 13 6.68 -10.23 -6.99
C ASN A 13 7.99 -11.06 -6.99
N THR A 14 9.11 -10.46 -6.58
CA THR A 14 10.42 -11.13 -6.53
C THR A 14 10.51 -12.08 -5.34
N VAL A 15 10.10 -11.60 -4.16
CA VAL A 15 10.10 -12.40 -2.92
C VAL A 15 9.13 -13.57 -3.03
N MET A 16 7.93 -13.35 -3.59
CA MET A 16 6.91 -14.39 -3.81
C MET A 16 7.16 -15.26 -5.05
N ASP A 17 8.20 -14.97 -5.83
CA ASP A 17 8.53 -15.68 -7.07
C ASP A 17 7.33 -15.89 -8.01
N PHE A 18 6.56 -14.83 -8.25
CA PHE A 18 5.39 -14.92 -9.15
C PHE A 18 5.85 -15.05 -10.60
N LYS A 19 5.48 -16.17 -11.23
CA LYS A 19 5.83 -16.48 -12.61
C LYS A 19 5.44 -15.34 -13.57
N GLY A 20 6.42 -14.86 -14.34
CA GLY A 20 6.25 -13.78 -15.31
C GLY A 20 6.22 -12.36 -14.71
N LYS A 21 6.31 -12.21 -13.39
CA LYS A 21 6.39 -10.90 -12.69
C LYS A 21 7.65 -10.75 -11.83
N THR A 22 8.27 -11.86 -11.42
CA THR A 22 9.51 -11.87 -10.64
C THR A 22 10.66 -11.19 -11.38
N LYS A 23 11.51 -10.45 -10.64
CA LYS A 23 12.77 -9.88 -11.15
C LYS A 23 13.94 -10.87 -11.04
N ASP A 24 13.71 -12.07 -10.50
CA ASP A 24 14.71 -13.14 -10.51
C ASP A 24 14.42 -14.16 -11.63
N GLY A 25 14.47 -13.67 -12.87
CA GLY A 25 14.37 -14.51 -14.08
C GLY A 25 15.73 -15.03 -14.56
N LEU A 26 15.71 -15.96 -15.52
CA LEU A 26 16.93 -16.59 -16.06
C LEU A 26 17.96 -15.57 -16.57
N ALA A 27 17.52 -14.49 -17.21
CA ALA A 27 18.42 -13.42 -17.65
C ALA A 27 19.12 -12.75 -16.46
N SER A 28 18.36 -12.39 -15.42
CA SER A 28 18.91 -11.78 -14.22
C SER A 28 19.86 -12.72 -13.48
N GLN A 29 19.65 -14.04 -13.54
CA GLN A 29 20.56 -15.02 -12.95
C GLN A 29 21.87 -15.14 -13.71
N LYS A 30 21.84 -15.10 -15.05
CA LYS A 30 23.06 -15.02 -15.86
C LYS A 30 23.82 -13.73 -15.56
N ASP A 31 23.11 -12.61 -15.42
CA ASP A 31 23.71 -11.34 -15.03
C ASP A 31 24.30 -11.41 -13.62
N MET A 32 23.65 -12.09 -12.67
CA MET A 32 24.22 -12.34 -11.33
C MET A 32 25.54 -13.11 -11.41
N THR A 33 25.63 -14.17 -12.23
CA THR A 33 26.88 -14.94 -12.39
C THR A 33 28.03 -14.08 -12.94
N ILE A 34 27.73 -13.08 -13.77
CA ILE A 34 28.75 -12.24 -14.44
C ILE A 34 29.14 -11.03 -13.58
N TRP A 35 28.15 -10.36 -12.98
CA TRP A 35 28.32 -9.04 -12.38
C TRP A 35 28.28 -9.03 -10.85
N CYS A 36 27.76 -10.08 -10.21
CA CYS A 36 27.61 -10.14 -8.76
C CYS A 36 28.58 -11.16 -8.14
N ASP A 37 29.19 -10.78 -7.03
CA ASP A 37 30.00 -11.68 -6.21
C ASP A 37 29.10 -12.53 -5.29
N ARG A 38 28.35 -13.47 -5.89
CA ARG A 38 27.42 -14.41 -5.22
C ARG A 38 27.51 -15.81 -5.82
N PRO A 39 28.61 -16.53 -5.59
CA PRO A 39 28.84 -17.84 -6.18
C PRO A 39 27.74 -18.86 -5.85
N GLU A 40 27.09 -18.73 -4.68
CA GLU A 40 25.98 -19.58 -4.25
C GLU A 40 24.68 -19.41 -5.07
N LEU A 41 24.54 -18.30 -5.78
CA LEU A 41 23.41 -18.04 -6.70
C LEU A 41 23.81 -18.20 -8.17
N SER A 42 25.04 -18.62 -8.45
CA SER A 42 25.51 -18.77 -9.83
C SER A 42 24.77 -19.90 -10.54
N VAL A 43 24.34 -19.62 -11.76
CA VAL A 43 23.80 -20.61 -12.68
C VAL A 43 24.87 -21.00 -13.69
N ASP A 44 24.94 -22.29 -14.00
CA ASP A 44 25.84 -22.80 -15.03
C ASP A 44 25.40 -22.25 -16.40
N LEU A 45 26.29 -21.48 -17.04
CA LEU A 45 26.00 -20.78 -18.29
C LEU A 45 25.89 -21.74 -19.49
N GLU A 46 26.44 -22.95 -19.36
CA GLU A 46 26.51 -23.96 -20.43
C GLU A 46 25.50 -25.11 -20.25
N TYR A 47 24.97 -25.31 -19.04
CA TYR A 47 24.08 -26.44 -18.73
C TYR A 47 22.60 -26.13 -19.01
N LYS A 48 21.92 -26.98 -19.79
CA LYS A 48 20.47 -26.90 -20.10
C LYS A 48 19.57 -27.35 -18.94
N GLY A 49 20.12 -27.62 -17.75
CA GLY A 49 19.36 -28.09 -16.60
C GLY A 49 18.71 -26.95 -15.81
N ASN A 50 17.47 -27.14 -15.38
CA ASN A 50 16.68 -26.18 -14.58
C ASN A 50 17.10 -26.10 -13.10
N ASN A 51 18.32 -26.47 -12.73
CA ASN A 51 18.75 -26.48 -11.32
C ASN A 51 19.19 -25.08 -10.89
N ILE A 52 18.20 -24.20 -10.73
CA ILE A 52 18.37 -22.83 -10.25
C ILE A 52 18.47 -22.89 -8.71
N PRO A 53 19.56 -22.39 -8.10
CA PRO A 53 19.67 -22.32 -6.65
C PRO A 53 18.59 -21.41 -6.07
N LYS A 54 17.99 -21.83 -4.94
CA LYS A 54 16.97 -21.02 -4.28
C LYS A 54 17.63 -19.78 -3.65
N ALA A 55 17.25 -18.61 -4.13
CA ALA A 55 17.72 -17.35 -3.56
C ALA A 55 17.21 -17.11 -2.12
N VAL A 56 18.05 -16.49 -1.29
CA VAL A 56 17.77 -16.21 0.15
C VAL A 56 16.58 -15.27 0.36
N TYR A 57 16.25 -14.47 -0.65
CA TYR A 57 15.13 -13.53 -0.64
C TYR A 57 13.81 -14.15 -1.15
N LYS A 58 13.82 -15.42 -1.58
CA LYS A 58 12.61 -16.12 -2.05
C LYS A 58 11.97 -16.94 -0.94
N VAL A 59 10.67 -16.75 -0.75
CA VAL A 59 9.88 -17.59 0.15
C VAL A 59 9.61 -18.96 -0.48
N THR A 60 9.33 -19.98 0.33
CA THR A 60 8.84 -21.28 -0.16
C THR A 60 7.39 -21.18 -0.64
N GLU A 61 6.91 -22.17 -1.41
CA GLU A 61 5.49 -22.24 -1.79
C GLU A 61 4.55 -22.28 -0.57
N ALA A 62 4.91 -23.01 0.49
CA ALA A 62 4.13 -23.06 1.73
C ALA A 62 4.07 -21.69 2.44
N GLN A 63 5.20 -20.97 2.50
CA GLN A 63 5.25 -19.61 3.05
C GLN A 63 4.44 -18.64 2.18
N LYS A 64 4.56 -18.74 0.85
CA LYS A 64 3.78 -17.95 -0.12
C LYS A 64 2.28 -18.12 0.10
N GLU A 65 1.81 -19.36 0.20
CA GLU A 65 0.42 -19.67 0.48
C GLU A 65 -0.03 -19.06 1.81
N SER A 66 0.75 -19.21 2.88
CA SER A 66 0.45 -18.63 4.19
C SER A 66 0.32 -17.10 4.14
N ILE A 67 1.22 -16.42 3.44
CA ILE A 67 1.19 -14.95 3.30
C ILE A 67 -0.04 -14.51 2.49
N LEU A 68 -0.37 -15.21 1.40
CA LEU A 68 -1.55 -14.90 0.59
C LEU A 68 -2.86 -15.15 1.35
N GLN A 69 -2.96 -16.25 2.10
CA GLN A 69 -4.10 -16.52 2.99
C GLN A 69 -4.24 -15.43 4.06
N TRP A 70 -3.13 -15.01 4.67
CA TRP A 70 -3.12 -13.91 5.60
C TRP A 70 -3.64 -12.62 4.96
N LEU A 71 -3.13 -12.24 3.78
CA LEU A 71 -3.62 -11.06 3.03
C LEU A 71 -5.12 -11.12 2.72
N VAL A 72 -5.65 -12.29 2.35
CA VAL A 72 -7.08 -12.51 2.10
C VAL A 72 -7.91 -12.33 3.38
N SER A 73 -7.36 -12.72 4.53
CA SER A 73 -8.03 -12.61 5.84
C SER A 73 -8.09 -11.17 6.39
N LEU A 74 -7.24 -10.27 5.90
CA LEU A 74 -7.14 -8.91 6.40
C LEU A 74 -8.41 -8.10 6.12
N LYS A 75 -8.90 -7.43 7.16
CA LYS A 75 -10.00 -6.46 7.09
C LYS A 75 -9.50 -5.10 7.56
N PHE A 76 -9.89 -4.05 6.83
CA PHE A 76 -9.52 -2.67 7.14
C PHE A 76 -10.76 -1.79 7.30
N PRO A 77 -10.66 -0.68 8.06
CA PRO A 77 -11.70 0.34 8.08
C PRO A 77 -12.06 0.84 6.67
N ASP A 78 -13.31 1.24 6.46
CA ASP A 78 -13.74 1.79 5.16
C ASP A 78 -12.89 3.04 4.83
N GLY A 79 -12.44 3.13 3.58
CA GLY A 79 -11.55 4.19 3.12
C GLY A 79 -10.06 4.03 3.45
N TYR A 80 -9.64 3.11 4.34
CA TYR A 80 -8.22 2.93 4.68
C TYR A 80 -7.46 2.08 3.66
N CYS A 81 -8.02 0.94 3.25
CA CYS A 81 -7.48 0.07 2.22
C CYS A 81 -8.65 -0.59 1.49
N SER A 82 -8.53 -0.86 0.19
CA SER A 82 -9.55 -1.69 -0.47
C SER A 82 -9.38 -3.15 -0.04
N ASN A 83 -10.44 -3.94 -0.22
CA ASN A 83 -10.43 -5.36 0.13
C ASN A 83 -9.30 -6.08 -0.64
N LEU A 84 -8.25 -6.50 0.08
CA LEU A 84 -7.06 -7.14 -0.48
C LEU A 84 -7.33 -8.56 -0.97
N SER A 85 -8.41 -9.22 -0.54
CA SER A 85 -8.76 -10.52 -1.10
C SER A 85 -9.01 -10.46 -2.60
N ARG A 86 -9.45 -9.29 -3.11
CA ARG A 86 -9.69 -9.08 -4.56
C ARG A 86 -8.40 -9.00 -5.38
N CYS A 87 -7.25 -8.74 -4.75
CA CYS A 87 -5.96 -8.74 -5.44
C CYS A 87 -5.24 -10.09 -5.37
N VAL A 88 -5.80 -11.11 -4.71
CA VAL A 88 -5.19 -12.43 -4.55
C VAL A 88 -5.99 -13.49 -5.32
N ASP A 89 -5.28 -14.34 -6.05
CA ASP A 89 -5.78 -15.55 -6.71
C ASP A 89 -5.18 -16.74 -5.96
N MET A 90 -5.97 -17.35 -5.08
CA MET A 90 -5.51 -18.50 -4.27
C MET A 90 -5.29 -19.75 -5.13
N ASP A 91 -6.06 -19.93 -6.20
CA ASP A 91 -5.92 -21.10 -7.08
C ASP A 91 -4.59 -21.06 -7.85
N LYS A 92 -4.15 -19.86 -8.23
CA LYS A 92 -2.87 -19.65 -8.92
C LYS A 92 -1.70 -19.31 -7.98
N LEU A 93 -1.94 -19.22 -6.67
CA LEU A 93 -1.01 -18.68 -5.67
C LEU A 93 -0.30 -17.42 -6.16
N ALA A 94 -1.09 -16.47 -6.68
CA ALA A 94 -0.60 -15.27 -7.34
C ALA A 94 -1.48 -14.06 -7.05
N THR A 95 -1.07 -12.89 -7.54
CA THR A 95 -1.93 -11.70 -7.55
C THR A 95 -2.73 -11.60 -8.86
N THR A 96 -4.04 -11.32 -8.75
CA THR A 96 -5.00 -11.28 -9.88
C THR A 96 -4.69 -10.18 -10.92
N SER A 97 -3.88 -9.18 -10.56
CA SER A 97 -3.41 -8.06 -11.41
C SER A 97 -2.25 -7.32 -10.71
N SER A 98 -1.88 -6.12 -11.18
CA SER A 98 -0.99 -5.22 -10.40
C SER A 98 -1.74 -4.63 -9.22
N ILE A 99 -1.05 -4.52 -8.08
CA ILE A 99 -1.64 -3.96 -6.87
C ILE A 99 -1.92 -2.47 -7.14
N LYS A 100 -3.14 -2.00 -6.86
CA LYS A 100 -3.47 -0.58 -7.01
C LYS A 100 -2.55 0.26 -6.13
N THR A 101 -2.13 1.43 -6.62
CA THR A 101 -1.23 2.38 -5.91
C THR A 101 -1.63 2.59 -4.44
N HIS A 102 -2.92 2.79 -4.18
CA HIS A 102 -3.44 2.96 -2.83
C HIS A 102 -3.23 1.73 -1.92
N ASN A 103 -3.43 0.51 -2.43
CA ASN A 103 -3.18 -0.71 -1.66
C ASN A 103 -1.68 -0.94 -1.49
N ALA A 104 -0.89 -0.65 -2.53
CA ALA A 104 0.56 -0.75 -2.49
C ALA A 104 1.13 0.14 -1.38
N HIS A 105 0.60 1.35 -1.22
CA HIS A 105 0.98 2.24 -0.12
C HIS A 105 0.77 1.62 1.28
N VAL A 106 -0.40 1.01 1.52
CA VAL A 106 -0.68 0.30 2.78
C VAL A 106 0.26 -0.91 2.96
N ILE A 107 0.50 -1.65 1.87
CA ILE A 107 1.41 -2.80 1.90
C ILE A 107 2.82 -2.34 2.26
N MET A 108 3.39 -1.35 1.55
CA MET A 108 4.74 -0.84 1.78
C MET A 108 4.92 -0.42 3.23
N GLN A 109 4.01 0.39 3.76
CA GLN A 109 4.26 1.11 5.01
C GLN A 109 3.85 0.35 6.26
N ARG A 110 3.01 -0.68 6.13
CA ARG A 110 2.41 -1.37 7.28
C ARG A 110 2.50 -2.88 7.19
N LEU A 111 2.23 -3.46 6.03
CA LEU A 111 2.06 -4.91 5.92
C LEU A 111 3.34 -5.65 5.57
N LEU A 112 4.20 -5.08 4.72
CA LEU A 112 5.37 -5.75 4.18
C LEU A 112 6.35 -6.20 5.27
N PRO A 113 6.70 -5.38 6.29
CA PRO A 113 7.56 -5.83 7.39
C PRO A 113 6.92 -6.94 8.22
N ILE A 114 5.60 -6.90 8.40
CA ILE A 114 4.86 -7.89 9.19
C ILE A 114 4.78 -9.21 8.44
N ALA A 115 4.44 -9.16 7.15
CA ALA A 115 4.26 -10.32 6.29
C ALA A 115 5.53 -11.16 6.15
N LEU A 116 6.69 -10.51 6.17
CA LEU A 116 7.97 -11.15 5.83
C LEU A 116 8.85 -11.51 7.03
N LYS A 117 8.50 -11.06 8.24
CA LYS A 117 9.35 -11.18 9.44
C LYS A 117 9.78 -12.61 9.76
N GLU A 118 8.84 -13.56 9.70
CA GLU A 118 9.12 -14.98 9.96
C GLU A 118 9.36 -15.79 8.68
N MET A 119 9.35 -15.12 7.53
CA MET A 119 9.41 -15.76 6.22
C MET A 119 10.79 -15.67 5.58
N LEU A 120 11.54 -14.62 5.92
CA LEU A 120 12.85 -14.32 5.34
C LEU A 120 13.95 -14.29 6.40
N PRO A 121 15.22 -14.55 6.03
CA PRO A 121 16.35 -14.32 6.91
C PRO A 121 16.41 -12.88 7.41
N GLU A 122 16.90 -12.69 8.64
CA GLU A 122 16.91 -11.38 9.32
C GLU A 122 17.57 -10.27 8.48
N HIS A 123 18.70 -10.56 7.82
CA HIS A 123 19.40 -9.57 7.00
C HIS A 123 18.57 -9.12 5.77
N VAL A 124 17.77 -10.00 5.17
CA VAL A 124 16.87 -9.66 4.06
C VAL A 124 15.67 -8.88 4.57
N TRP A 125 15.05 -9.38 5.63
CA TRP A 125 13.89 -8.76 6.24
C TRP A 125 14.19 -7.36 6.77
N SER A 126 15.35 -7.16 7.41
CA SER A 126 15.78 -5.84 7.92
C SER A 126 15.88 -4.82 6.80
N CYS A 127 16.51 -5.18 5.68
CA CYS A 127 16.64 -4.26 4.53
C CYS A 127 15.27 -3.88 3.94
N ILE A 128 14.36 -4.86 3.79
CA ILE A 128 12.99 -4.58 3.31
C ILE A 128 12.24 -3.70 4.32
N THR A 129 12.42 -3.95 5.61
CA THR A 129 11.80 -3.17 6.69
C THR A 129 12.30 -1.73 6.72
N GLU A 130 13.59 -1.50 6.53
CA GLU A 130 14.17 -0.16 6.43
C GLU A 130 13.60 0.62 5.25
N ILE A 131 13.37 -0.02 4.10
CA ILE A 131 12.66 0.61 2.96
C ILE A 131 11.22 0.97 3.33
N SER A 132 10.50 0.05 3.98
CA SER A 132 9.15 0.32 4.47
C SER A 132 9.10 1.51 5.44
N LEU A 133 10.06 1.60 6.36
CA LEU A 133 10.20 2.69 7.33
C LEU A 133 10.60 4.01 6.67
N LEU A 134 11.45 3.97 5.64
CA LEU A 134 11.75 5.13 4.81
C LEU A 134 10.47 5.70 4.18
N PHE A 135 9.70 4.86 3.49
CA PHE A 135 8.44 5.28 2.86
C PHE A 135 7.43 5.78 3.89
N GLN A 136 7.34 5.14 5.06
CA GLN A 136 6.50 5.61 6.16
C GLN A 136 6.93 6.99 6.66
N SER A 137 8.24 7.24 6.78
CA SER A 137 8.78 8.51 7.28
C SER A 137 8.53 9.66 6.30
N ILE A 138 8.85 9.47 5.01
CA ILE A 138 8.64 10.51 3.99
C ILE A 138 7.16 10.77 3.72
N CYS A 139 6.28 9.77 3.93
CA CYS A 139 4.84 9.92 3.72
C CYS A 139 4.08 10.39 4.97
N SER A 140 4.80 10.69 6.06
CA SER A 140 4.18 11.23 7.27
C SER A 140 3.44 12.55 6.98
N SER A 141 2.33 12.77 7.69
CA SER A 141 1.60 14.03 7.62
C SER A 141 2.39 15.20 8.20
N VAL A 142 3.29 14.91 9.14
CA VAL A 142 4.20 15.86 9.78
C VAL A 142 5.62 15.38 9.51
N LEU A 143 6.41 16.23 8.86
CA LEU A 143 7.81 15.95 8.53
C LEU A 143 8.73 16.68 9.51
N ASP A 144 9.67 15.93 10.07
CA ASP A 144 10.79 16.49 10.84
C ASP A 144 12.01 16.66 9.92
N ALA A 145 12.48 17.89 9.76
CA ALA A 145 13.59 18.21 8.87
C ALA A 145 14.88 17.47 9.28
N ALA A 146 15.16 17.37 10.58
CA ALA A 146 16.36 16.69 11.07
C ALA A 146 16.31 15.19 10.77
N SER A 147 15.13 14.57 10.90
CA SER A 147 14.92 13.17 10.50
C SER A 147 15.09 12.96 9.00
N LEU A 148 14.59 13.86 8.16
CA LEU A 148 14.74 13.77 6.71
C LEU A 148 16.20 13.93 6.26
N GLN A 149 16.98 14.81 6.90
CA GLN A 149 18.41 14.94 6.62
C GLN A 149 19.18 13.66 6.95
N ARG A 150 18.89 13.03 8.10
CA ARG A 150 19.47 11.72 8.43
C ARG A 150 19.07 10.64 7.42
N LEU A 151 17.83 10.67 6.94
CA LEU A 151 17.39 9.75 5.90
C LEU A 151 18.12 10.00 4.58
N GLU A 152 18.32 11.25 4.18
CA GLU A 152 19.09 11.60 2.98
C GLU A 152 20.51 11.03 3.03
N GLU A 153 21.17 11.09 4.19
CA GLU A 153 22.50 10.50 4.40
C GLU A 153 22.48 8.96 4.41
N SER A 154 21.44 8.33 4.97
CA SER A 154 21.38 6.87 5.14
C SER A 154 20.85 6.12 3.92
N VAL A 155 19.98 6.73 3.10
CA VAL A 155 19.32 6.05 1.98
C VAL A 155 20.28 5.50 0.94
N PRO A 156 21.40 6.16 0.57
CA PRO A 156 22.39 5.56 -0.31
C PRO A 156 22.92 4.21 0.21
N MET A 157 23.20 4.13 1.52
CA MET A 157 23.65 2.89 2.16
C MET A 157 22.55 1.82 2.14
N LEU A 158 21.30 2.21 2.41
CA LEU A 158 20.14 1.32 2.33
C LEU A 158 19.97 0.74 0.91
N MET A 159 20.10 1.57 -0.12
CA MET A 159 20.03 1.11 -1.52
C MET A 159 21.17 0.14 -1.85
N CYS A 160 22.40 0.43 -1.44
CA CYS A 160 23.52 -0.51 -1.61
C CYS A 160 23.30 -1.83 -0.86
N ASN A 161 22.73 -1.80 0.34
CA ASN A 161 22.41 -3.01 1.09
C ASN A 161 21.31 -3.83 0.41
N LEU A 162 20.30 -3.17 -0.15
CA LEU A 162 19.29 -3.84 -0.98
C LEU A 162 19.92 -4.44 -2.24
N GLU A 163 20.83 -3.71 -2.91
CA GLU A 163 21.55 -4.17 -4.11
C GLU A 163 22.38 -5.41 -3.86
N LYS A 164 22.98 -5.54 -2.66
CA LYS A 164 23.69 -6.76 -2.23
C LYS A 164 22.79 -7.98 -2.07
N ILE A 165 21.48 -7.80 -1.95
CA ILE A 165 20.53 -8.89 -1.66
C ILE A 165 19.71 -9.22 -2.91
N MET A 166 19.11 -8.21 -3.53
CA MET A 166 18.19 -8.37 -4.65
C MET A 166 18.93 -8.67 -5.96
N PRO A 167 18.26 -9.26 -6.97
CA PRO A 167 18.85 -9.53 -8.26
C PRO A 167 19.03 -8.24 -9.08
N PRO A 168 19.98 -8.14 -10.03
CA PRO A 168 20.24 -6.93 -10.82
C PRO A 168 18.99 -6.36 -11.52
N SER A 169 18.12 -7.22 -12.07
CA SER A 169 16.93 -6.74 -12.79
C SER A 169 15.86 -6.11 -11.88
N PHE A 170 16.01 -6.25 -10.57
CA PHE A 170 15.19 -5.54 -9.58
C PHE A 170 15.37 -4.03 -9.72
N PHE A 171 16.59 -3.57 -9.96
CA PHE A 171 16.96 -2.15 -9.98
C PHE A 171 16.75 -1.56 -11.37
N ASP A 172 15.51 -1.13 -11.64
CA ASP A 172 15.24 -0.27 -12.78
C ASP A 172 15.38 1.20 -12.38
N GLY A 173 15.20 2.10 -13.36
CA GLY A 173 15.36 3.53 -13.12
C GLY A 173 14.50 4.06 -11.97
N MET A 174 13.36 3.42 -11.68
CA MET A 174 12.45 3.86 -10.62
C MET A 174 12.95 3.49 -9.22
N GLU A 175 13.56 2.31 -9.02
CA GLU A 175 14.14 1.92 -7.72
C GLU A 175 15.24 2.91 -7.30
N HIS A 176 16.08 3.34 -8.24
CA HIS A 176 17.15 4.29 -7.95
C HIS A 176 16.64 5.70 -7.58
N LEU A 177 15.42 6.07 -7.97
CA LEU A 177 14.83 7.35 -7.57
C LEU A 177 14.57 7.44 -6.06
N VAL A 178 14.56 6.31 -5.34
CA VAL A 178 14.35 6.27 -3.89
C VAL A 178 15.39 7.14 -3.15
N ILE A 179 16.62 7.24 -3.69
CA ILE A 179 17.70 8.06 -3.13
C ILE A 179 17.33 9.54 -3.02
N PHE A 180 16.52 10.05 -3.95
CA PHE A 180 16.16 11.47 -3.98
C PHE A 180 14.93 11.80 -3.15
N LEU A 181 14.19 10.81 -2.66
CA LEU A 181 12.91 11.03 -1.98
C LEU A 181 13.03 11.82 -0.66
N PRO A 182 14.04 11.59 0.22
CA PRO A 182 14.22 12.41 1.42
C PRO A 182 14.50 13.87 1.08
N TYR A 183 15.41 14.13 0.15
CA TYR A 183 15.71 15.48 -0.35
C TYR A 183 14.46 16.15 -0.93
N GLU A 184 13.70 15.42 -1.76
CA GLU A 184 12.46 15.91 -2.32
C GLU A 184 11.43 16.24 -1.21
N ALA A 185 11.33 15.42 -0.16
CA ALA A 185 10.47 15.66 1.00
C ALA A 185 10.91 16.90 1.80
N LEU A 186 12.21 17.11 1.97
CA LEU A 186 12.78 18.25 2.68
C LEU A 186 12.45 19.57 1.97
N ASN A 187 12.57 19.61 0.65
CA ASN A 187 12.34 20.83 -0.13
C ASN A 187 10.87 21.09 -0.42
N GLY A 188 10.10 20.04 -0.75
CA GLY A 188 8.70 20.19 -1.18
C GLY A 188 7.67 19.95 -0.09
N GLY A 189 8.09 19.67 1.14
CA GLY A 189 7.20 19.39 2.26
C GLY A 189 6.41 18.08 2.11
N PRO A 190 5.31 17.91 2.88
CA PRO A 190 4.59 16.65 2.97
C PRO A 190 4.12 16.11 1.61
N VAL A 191 4.44 14.85 1.36
CA VAL A 191 4.33 14.25 0.01
C VAL A 191 2.86 14.15 -0.45
N PHE A 192 1.90 14.04 0.48
CA PHE A 192 0.48 13.94 0.14
C PHE A 192 -0.10 15.18 -0.57
N TYR A 193 0.53 16.36 -0.43
CA TYR A 193 0.15 17.55 -1.22
C TYR A 193 0.62 17.47 -2.67
N ARG A 194 1.66 16.68 -2.94
CA ARG A 194 2.33 16.57 -4.24
C ARG A 194 2.02 15.26 -4.96
N TRP A 195 1.28 14.36 -4.33
CA TRP A 195 0.86 13.11 -4.94
C TRP A 195 -0.08 13.31 -6.12
N MET A 196 0.13 12.46 -7.14
CA MET A 196 -0.72 12.39 -8.32
C MET A 196 -2.15 11.89 -8.04
N TYR A 197 -2.43 11.31 -6.86
CA TYR A 197 -3.75 10.76 -6.54
C TYR A 197 -4.92 11.72 -6.80
N LYS A 198 -4.78 13.00 -6.41
CA LYS A 198 -5.85 13.99 -6.60
C LYS A 198 -6.11 14.24 -8.08
N PHE A 199 -5.04 14.37 -8.86
CA PHE A 199 -5.10 14.60 -10.30
C PHE A 199 -5.62 13.36 -11.05
N GLU A 200 -5.11 12.17 -10.76
CA GLU A 200 -5.59 10.92 -11.37
C GLU A 200 -7.06 10.64 -11.06
N ARG A 201 -7.50 10.90 -9.82
CA ARG A 201 -8.90 10.74 -9.43
C ARG A 201 -9.78 11.74 -10.19
N PHE A 202 -9.35 13.00 -10.31
CA PHE A 202 -10.05 14.01 -11.09
C PHE A 202 -10.14 13.64 -12.57
N LEU A 203 -9.04 13.22 -13.18
CA LEU A 203 -9.01 12.72 -14.55
C LEU A 203 -9.92 11.50 -14.74
N GLY A 204 -10.00 10.62 -13.74
CA GLY A 204 -10.93 9.51 -13.72
C GLY A 204 -12.40 9.96 -13.77
N GLU A 205 -12.76 11.01 -13.05
CA GLU A 205 -14.10 11.62 -13.12
C GLU A 205 -14.36 12.27 -14.48
N LEU A 206 -13.38 12.98 -15.05
CA LEU A 206 -13.49 13.54 -16.40
C LEU A 206 -13.69 12.44 -17.45
N LYS A 207 -12.97 11.33 -17.36
CA LYS A 207 -13.12 10.19 -18.28
C LYS A 207 -14.54 9.63 -18.29
N LYS A 208 -15.23 9.59 -17.13
CA LYS A 208 -16.63 9.15 -17.04
C LYS A 208 -17.61 10.10 -17.73
N LYS A 209 -17.22 11.37 -17.93
CA LYS A 209 -18.03 12.37 -18.63
C LYS A 209 -17.92 12.29 -20.15
N VAL A 210 -16.97 11.50 -20.67
CA VAL A 210 -16.77 11.33 -22.12
C VAL A 210 -17.74 10.29 -22.66
N THR A 211 -18.89 10.75 -23.15
CA THR A 211 -19.89 9.94 -23.85
C THR A 211 -19.61 9.81 -25.34
N ASN A 212 -18.98 10.82 -25.96
CA ASN A 212 -18.55 10.79 -27.37
C ASN A 212 -17.02 10.97 -27.48
N LYS A 213 -16.33 9.92 -27.92
CA LYS A 213 -14.86 9.92 -28.08
C LYS A 213 -14.36 10.76 -29.26
N ALA A 214 -15.20 11.04 -30.26
CA ALA A 214 -14.83 11.92 -31.38
C ALA A 214 -14.79 13.41 -30.97
N HIS A 215 -15.51 13.77 -29.91
CA HIS A 215 -15.59 15.14 -29.40
C HIS A 215 -15.50 15.16 -27.87
N VAL A 216 -14.32 14.79 -27.36
CA VAL A 216 -14.06 14.62 -25.91
C VAL A 216 -14.37 15.90 -25.13
N GLU A 217 -13.89 17.05 -25.60
CA GLU A 217 -14.07 18.34 -24.93
C GLU A 217 -15.54 18.74 -24.86
N ALA A 218 -16.26 18.68 -25.98
CA ALA A 218 -17.68 19.01 -26.04
C ALA A 218 -18.52 18.09 -25.14
N SER A 219 -18.17 16.80 -25.10
CA SER A 219 -18.83 15.82 -24.23
C SER A 219 -18.63 16.13 -22.75
N ILE A 220 -17.41 16.50 -22.36
CA ILE A 220 -17.10 16.94 -20.99
C ILE A 220 -17.87 18.21 -20.65
N CYS A 221 -17.84 19.24 -21.52
CA CYS A 221 -18.57 20.50 -21.32
C CYS A 221 -20.08 20.26 -21.15
N GLN A 222 -20.68 19.42 -21.99
CA GLN A 222 -22.09 19.07 -21.89
C GLN A 222 -22.42 18.38 -20.56
N ALA A 223 -21.60 17.43 -20.12
CA ALA A 223 -21.79 16.76 -18.84
C ALA A 223 -21.60 17.72 -17.64
N TYR A 224 -20.71 18.70 -17.75
CA TYR A 224 -20.58 19.78 -16.76
C TYR A 224 -21.82 20.66 -16.70
N LEU A 225 -22.34 21.12 -17.84
CA LEU A 225 -23.57 21.91 -17.89
C LEU A 225 -24.75 21.14 -17.26
N GLN A 226 -24.92 19.86 -17.59
CA GLN A 226 -25.96 19.03 -16.96
C GLN A 226 -25.76 18.91 -15.44
N GLN A 227 -24.53 18.74 -14.99
CA GLN A 227 -24.20 18.69 -13.56
C GLN A 227 -24.52 20.02 -12.86
N GLU A 228 -24.19 21.16 -13.46
CA GLU A 228 -24.48 22.49 -12.92
C GLU A 228 -25.98 22.73 -12.85
N ILE A 229 -26.72 22.48 -13.94
CA ILE A 229 -28.19 22.58 -13.98
C ILE A 229 -28.80 21.71 -12.88
N SER A 230 -28.40 20.44 -12.78
CA SER A 230 -28.88 19.54 -11.72
C SER A 230 -28.58 20.07 -10.31
N THR A 231 -27.41 20.69 -10.13
CA THR A 231 -27.01 21.31 -8.85
C THR A 231 -27.85 22.54 -8.54
N PHE A 232 -28.11 23.43 -9.50
CA PHE A 232 -28.97 24.60 -9.31
C PHE A 232 -30.43 24.22 -9.06
N SER A 233 -30.97 23.28 -9.83
CA SER A 233 -32.33 22.76 -9.60
C SER A 233 -32.48 22.13 -8.21
N SER A 234 -31.40 21.56 -7.64
CA SER A 234 -31.44 20.94 -6.31
C SER A 234 -31.82 21.89 -5.17
N PHE A 235 -31.64 23.20 -5.33
CA PHE A 235 -32.00 24.21 -4.35
C PHE A 235 -33.52 24.44 -4.27
N TYR A 236 -34.26 24.14 -5.34
CA TYR A 236 -35.70 24.33 -5.42
C TYR A 236 -36.50 23.09 -5.00
N PHE A 237 -35.84 21.95 -4.82
CA PHE A 237 -36.50 20.74 -4.33
C PHE A 237 -36.61 20.72 -2.81
N GLU A 238 -37.68 20.12 -2.32
CA GLU A 238 -37.94 19.83 -0.90
C GLU A 238 -36.79 19.05 -0.25
N ARG A 239 -36.70 19.07 1.09
CA ARG A 239 -35.53 18.54 1.83
C ARG A 239 -35.38 17.03 1.65
N GLU A 240 -36.50 16.36 1.50
CA GLU A 240 -36.68 14.91 1.40
C GLU A 240 -36.21 14.37 0.04
N VAL A 241 -36.15 15.23 -0.99
CA VAL A 241 -35.72 14.83 -2.33
C VAL A 241 -34.20 14.62 -2.35
N ILE A 242 -33.80 13.38 -2.58
CA ILE A 242 -32.38 13.01 -2.72
C ILE A 242 -31.86 13.55 -4.04
N THR A 243 -31.01 14.56 -3.94
CA THR A 243 -30.30 15.17 -5.08
C THR A 243 -28.81 14.87 -4.98
N ARG A 244 -28.05 15.12 -6.05
CA ARG A 244 -26.59 14.94 -6.02
C ARG A 244 -25.89 15.71 -4.89
N ARG A 245 -26.39 16.90 -4.53
CA ARG A 245 -25.87 17.73 -3.43
C ARG A 245 -26.28 17.20 -2.05
N LYS A 246 -27.53 16.73 -1.92
CA LYS A 246 -28.10 16.24 -0.65
C LYS A 246 -27.78 14.76 -0.39
N ARG A 247 -27.26 14.04 -1.40
CA ARG A 247 -26.87 12.64 -1.25
C ARG A 247 -25.73 12.58 -0.22
N PRO A 248 -25.90 11.82 0.87
CA PRO A 248 -24.85 11.69 1.87
C PRO A 248 -23.58 11.18 1.21
N ALA A 249 -22.44 11.69 1.67
CA ALA A 249 -21.15 11.23 1.21
C ALA A 249 -21.03 9.71 1.42
N ARG A 250 -20.18 9.05 0.64
CA ARG A 250 -19.95 7.62 0.87
C ARG A 250 -19.48 7.38 2.30
N ASN A 251 -18.65 8.24 2.86
CA ASN A 251 -18.15 8.15 4.24
C ASN A 251 -18.81 9.20 5.12
N ASP A 252 -20.13 9.38 4.96
CA ASP A 252 -20.89 10.25 5.84
C ASP A 252 -21.19 9.47 7.12
N ASP A 253 -20.39 9.74 8.14
CA ASP A 253 -20.44 9.14 9.46
C ASP A 253 -21.58 9.76 10.31
N ILE A 254 -22.74 10.04 9.69
CA ILE A 254 -23.98 10.48 10.36
C ILE A 254 -24.58 9.30 11.14
N GLY A 255 -23.81 8.69 12.04
CA GLY A 255 -24.30 7.77 13.05
C GLY A 255 -24.83 8.57 14.23
N GLU A 256 -25.98 8.15 14.77
CA GLU A 256 -26.53 8.68 16.03
C GLU A 256 -25.96 7.97 17.27
N ASP A 257 -25.10 6.97 17.07
CA ASP A 257 -24.60 6.10 18.14
C ASP A 257 -23.46 6.77 18.93
N LEU A 258 -23.81 7.84 19.65
CA LEU A 258 -22.99 8.34 20.75
C LEU A 258 -23.37 7.57 22.01
N TYR A 259 -22.49 6.67 22.46
CA TYR A 259 -22.73 5.92 23.68
C TYR A 259 -22.40 6.79 24.89
N GLU A 260 -23.38 7.00 25.77
CA GLU A 260 -23.14 7.51 27.11
C GLU A 260 -22.25 6.47 27.84
N ASN A 261 -21.10 6.88 28.35
CA ASN A 261 -20.08 6.06 29.06
C ASN A 261 -18.99 5.39 28.22
N VAL A 262 -18.75 5.81 26.98
CA VAL A 262 -17.58 5.37 26.19
C VAL A 262 -16.52 6.49 26.13
N VAL A 263 -15.23 6.15 26.33
CA VAL A 263 -14.12 7.11 26.20
C VAL A 263 -14.22 7.78 24.83
N PHE A 264 -14.12 9.11 24.78
CA PHE A 264 -14.32 9.91 23.56
C PHE A 264 -13.59 9.37 22.31
N ILE A 265 -12.41 8.76 22.48
CA ILE A 265 -11.64 8.17 21.37
C ILE A 265 -12.32 6.96 20.70
N PHE A 266 -13.22 6.27 21.43
CA PHE A 266 -14.02 5.15 20.95
C PHE A 266 -15.47 5.55 20.68
N ASN A 267 -15.83 6.80 20.98
CA ASN A 267 -17.16 7.36 20.74
C ASN A 267 -17.18 8.12 19.42
N TYR A 268 -16.83 7.42 18.34
CA TYR A 268 -16.84 7.96 16.99
C TYR A 268 -18.08 7.43 16.26
N PRO A 269 -18.99 8.29 15.78
CA PRO A 269 -20.18 7.84 15.08
C PRO A 269 -19.71 7.07 13.83
N SER A 270 -20.18 5.83 13.67
CA SER A 270 -19.80 5.02 12.53
C SER A 270 -21.03 4.32 11.98
N ARG A 271 -21.12 4.26 10.64
CA ARG A 271 -22.23 3.58 9.97
C ARG A 271 -21.77 2.22 9.48
N GLY A 272 -22.24 1.15 10.13
CA GLY A 272 -22.07 -0.21 9.64
C GLY A 272 -22.65 -0.36 8.22
N LYS A 273 -21.89 -0.97 7.30
CA LYS A 273 -22.34 -1.23 5.93
C LYS A 273 -22.18 -2.70 5.57
N GLY A 274 -23.23 -3.24 4.96
CA GLY A 274 -23.30 -4.65 4.55
C GLY A 274 -23.74 -5.56 5.70
N ASP A 275 -23.66 -6.87 5.47
CA ASP A 275 -24.02 -7.87 6.46
C ASP A 275 -23.06 -7.80 7.66
N ALA A 276 -23.62 -7.54 8.83
CA ALA A 276 -22.89 -7.51 10.08
C ALA A 276 -22.88 -8.91 10.71
N THR A 277 -21.70 -9.31 11.20
CA THR A 277 -21.58 -10.47 12.09
C THR A 277 -21.03 -9.97 13.40
N ASN A 278 -21.80 -10.16 14.48
CA ASN A 278 -21.33 -9.84 15.81
C ASN A 278 -20.21 -10.83 16.16
N ARG A 279 -19.03 -10.29 16.42
CA ARG A 279 -17.87 -11.05 16.87
C ARG A 279 -17.34 -10.40 18.13
N TYR A 280 -17.29 -11.17 19.21
CA TYR A 280 -16.59 -10.76 20.43
C TYR A 280 -15.09 -10.93 20.23
N ILE A 281 -14.32 -9.91 20.59
CA ILE A 281 -12.87 -10.01 20.67
C ILE A 281 -12.55 -10.74 21.98
N VAL A 282 -11.97 -11.94 21.89
CA VAL A 282 -11.69 -12.81 23.06
C VAL A 282 -10.26 -13.34 23.04
N GLY A 283 -9.76 -13.68 24.23
CA GLY A 283 -8.45 -14.32 24.41
C GLY A 283 -7.29 -13.43 23.95
N LYS A 284 -6.41 -13.98 23.10
CA LYS A 284 -5.18 -13.31 22.63
C LYS A 284 -5.47 -12.01 21.88
N GLU A 285 -6.52 -11.96 21.06
CA GLU A 285 -6.86 -10.74 20.31
C GLU A 285 -7.22 -9.58 21.23
N LEU A 286 -7.94 -9.88 22.33
CA LEU A 286 -8.31 -8.89 23.33
C LEU A 286 -7.07 -8.36 24.06
N GLN A 287 -6.15 -9.26 24.40
CA GLN A 287 -4.88 -8.89 25.04
C GLN A 287 -4.03 -8.00 24.12
N ILE A 288 -3.96 -8.32 22.83
CA ILE A 288 -3.27 -7.50 21.82
C ILE A 288 -3.93 -6.12 21.72
N ALA A 289 -5.26 -6.06 21.63
CA ALA A 289 -6.01 -4.81 21.56
C ALA A 289 -5.76 -3.94 22.80
N TYR A 290 -5.82 -4.51 24.01
CA TYR A 290 -5.51 -3.80 25.24
C TYR A 290 -4.07 -3.31 25.29
N THR A 291 -3.11 -4.15 24.92
CA THR A 291 -1.69 -3.76 24.91
C THR A 291 -1.46 -2.60 23.95
N TYR A 292 -2.05 -2.67 22.75
CA TYR A 292 -2.00 -1.60 21.78
C TYR A 292 -2.61 -0.30 22.33
N MET A 293 -3.78 -0.36 22.97
CA MET A 293 -4.42 0.79 23.60
C MET A 293 -3.53 1.41 24.69
N LEU A 294 -2.94 0.60 25.57
CA LEU A 294 -2.08 1.08 26.65
C LEU A 294 -0.81 1.77 26.13
N ILE A 295 -0.19 1.23 25.07
CA ILE A 295 1.04 1.79 24.49
C ILE A 295 0.75 3.06 23.68
N ASN A 296 -0.37 3.10 22.95
CA ASN A 296 -0.60 4.11 21.92
C ASN A 296 -1.67 5.16 22.28
N CYS A 297 -2.41 5.00 23.38
CA CYS A 297 -3.42 5.97 23.81
C CYS A 297 -3.04 6.62 25.15
N PRO A 298 -2.34 7.77 25.13
CA PRO A 298 -1.93 8.48 26.34
C PRO A 298 -3.10 8.84 27.27
N LYS A 299 -4.30 9.02 26.69
CA LYS A 299 -5.53 9.35 27.42
C LYS A 299 -6.09 8.21 28.27
N ILE A 300 -5.62 6.97 28.07
CA ILE A 300 -6.07 5.79 28.81
C ILE A 300 -5.17 5.52 30.02
N LEU A 301 -3.92 6.01 30.04
CA LEU A 301 -3.01 5.87 31.18
C LEU A 301 -3.61 6.29 32.54
N PRO A 302 -4.35 7.41 32.65
CA PRO A 302 -4.90 7.86 33.93
C PRO A 302 -6.02 6.97 34.49
N LEU A 303 -6.63 6.11 33.68
CA LEU A 303 -7.73 5.24 34.11
C LEU A 303 -7.25 3.94 34.79
N TYR A 304 -5.93 3.72 34.84
CA TYR A 304 -5.30 2.51 35.37
C TYR A 304 -4.33 2.79 36.53
N GLN A 305 -4.24 4.03 37.01
CA GLN A 305 -3.52 4.43 38.23
C GLN A 305 -4.48 4.49 39.41
#